data_AF-A0A1V4ZPK2-F1
#
_entry.id   AF-A0A1V4ZPK2-F1
#
_cell.length_a   1.000
_cell.length_b   1.000
_cell.length_c   1.000
_cell.angle_alpha   90.00
_cell.angle_beta   90.00
_cell.angle_gamma   90.00
#
_symmetry.space_group_name_H-M   'P 1'
#
loop_
_entity.id
_entity.type
_entity.pdbx_description
1 polymer ?
#
loop_
_entity_poly.entity_id
_entity_poly.type
_entity_poly.pdbx_seq_one_letter_code
_entity_poly.pdbx_strand_id
1 'polypeptide(L)'
;MLEFERDNHAAAGIGSDGNLYKNTSYSFIENLDYSFIGVPVNRLRGSNKSYSDPIVIPIGNGTKIYRSGNQTKYIADTATFADARSTDLALRMKAIRQDSVQNISEYNRLTEKFYDWSRIHTYIIHHRFDRKGVFEYLKSALPA
;
A
#
# COMPACT_ATOMS: atom_id res chain seq x y z
N MET A 1 -10.32 1.85 -20.06
CA MET A 1 -9.35 0.76 -19.84
C MET A 1 -7.95 1.36 -19.77
N LEU A 2 -7.10 0.81 -18.91
CA LEU A 2 -5.67 1.13 -18.86
C LEU A 2 -4.93 -0.06 -19.48
N GLU A 3 -4.34 0.13 -20.65
CA GLU A 3 -3.59 -0.91 -21.36
C GLU A 3 -2.08 -0.67 -21.22
N PHE A 4 -1.38 -1.67 -20.75
CA PHE A 4 0.06 -1.64 -20.48
C PHE A 4 0.78 -2.53 -21.49
N GLU A 5 1.00 -2.02 -22.70
CA GLU A 5 1.55 -2.80 -23.83
C GLU A 5 2.85 -3.52 -23.45
N ARG A 6 3.76 -2.81 -22.76
CA ARG A 6 5.07 -3.36 -22.37
C ARG A 6 4.98 -4.44 -21.29
N ASP A 7 3.89 -4.46 -20.53
CA ASP A 7 3.68 -5.42 -19.44
C ASP A 7 2.77 -6.58 -19.85
N ASN A 8 2.23 -6.56 -21.07
CA ASN A 8 1.18 -7.46 -21.55
C ASN A 8 0.03 -7.57 -20.53
N HIS A 9 -0.40 -6.41 -20.03
CA HIS A 9 -1.37 -6.32 -18.93
C HIS A 9 -2.43 -5.27 -19.23
N ALA A 10 -3.64 -5.49 -18.75
CA ALA A 10 -4.72 -4.51 -18.82
C ALA A 10 -5.42 -4.43 -17.46
N ALA A 11 -5.73 -3.21 -17.05
CA ALA A 11 -6.46 -2.94 -15.83
C ALA A 11 -7.68 -2.06 -16.12
N ALA A 12 -8.65 -2.09 -15.20
CA ALA A 12 -9.75 -1.15 -15.25
C ALA A 12 -9.30 0.21 -14.72
N GLY A 13 -9.64 1.27 -15.44
CA GLY A 13 -9.50 2.65 -14.99
C GLY A 13 -10.85 3.18 -14.53
N ILE A 14 -10.93 3.69 -13.31
CA ILE A 14 -12.14 4.34 -12.78
C ILE A 14 -11.87 5.83 -12.55
N GLY A 15 -12.79 6.70 -12.98
CA GLY A 15 -12.68 8.12 -12.65
C GLY A 15 -12.72 8.28 -11.13
N SER A 16 -11.81 9.09 -10.56
CA SER A 16 -11.72 9.26 -9.11
C SER A 16 -11.29 10.67 -8.72
N ASP A 17 -11.60 11.05 -7.49
CA ASP A 17 -11.17 12.30 -6.86
C ASP A 17 -9.78 12.24 -6.20
N GLY A 18 -9.12 11.08 -6.22
CA GLY A 18 -7.79 10.91 -5.65
C GLY A 18 -7.20 9.52 -5.91
N ASN A 19 -5.94 9.31 -5.50
CA ASN A 19 -5.20 8.07 -5.78
C ASN A 19 -5.21 7.71 -7.28
N LEU A 20 -4.94 8.72 -8.12
CA LEU A 20 -4.88 8.58 -9.56
C LEU A 20 -3.63 7.79 -9.96
N TYR A 21 -3.75 7.02 -11.03
CA TYR A 21 -2.68 6.18 -11.51
C TYR A 21 -1.76 6.97 -12.45
N LYS A 22 -0.54 7.27 -11.97
CA LYS A 22 0.49 8.02 -12.70
C LYS A 22 -0.06 9.31 -13.30
N ASN A 23 0.19 9.55 -14.59
CA ASN A 23 -0.21 10.75 -15.32
C ASN A 23 -1.62 10.66 -15.91
N THR A 24 -2.45 9.71 -15.45
CA THR A 24 -3.82 9.54 -15.94
C THR A 24 -4.83 10.21 -15.00
N SER A 25 -6.03 10.48 -15.51
CA SER A 25 -7.17 10.94 -14.69
C SER A 25 -7.97 9.79 -14.05
N TYR A 26 -7.43 8.57 -14.04
CA TYR A 26 -8.11 7.37 -13.58
C TYR A 26 -7.35 6.71 -12.45
N SER A 27 -8.08 6.17 -11.46
CA SER A 27 -7.52 5.22 -10.49
C SER A 27 -7.48 3.82 -11.07
N PHE A 28 -6.44 3.08 -10.70
CA PHE A 28 -6.20 1.70 -11.10
C PHE A 28 -7.09 0.73 -10.32
N ILE A 29 -7.70 -0.24 -11.02
CA ILE A 29 -8.34 -1.41 -10.41
C ILE A 29 -7.75 -2.65 -11.06
N GLU A 30 -7.10 -3.50 -10.24
CA GLU A 30 -6.67 -4.81 -10.69
C GLU A 30 -7.86 -5.74 -10.88
N ASN A 31 -7.82 -6.58 -11.92
CA ASN A 31 -8.80 -7.64 -12.16
C ASN A 31 -8.39 -9.02 -11.60
N LEU A 32 -7.11 -9.20 -11.23
CA LEU A 32 -6.51 -10.48 -10.83
C LEU A 32 -6.32 -10.68 -9.31
N ASP A 33 -6.34 -9.63 -8.49
CA ASP A 33 -6.23 -9.73 -7.01
C ASP A 33 -7.00 -8.59 -6.35
N TYR A 34 -7.40 -8.79 -5.10
CA TYR A 34 -8.13 -7.80 -4.31
C TYR A 34 -7.19 -6.70 -3.80
N SER A 35 -7.58 -5.47 -4.08
CA SER A 35 -6.89 -4.26 -3.62
C SER A 35 -7.87 -3.11 -3.44
N PHE A 36 -7.41 -2.07 -2.75
CA PHE A 36 -8.12 -0.80 -2.74
C PHE A 36 -8.06 -0.14 -4.12
N ILE A 37 -9.08 0.63 -4.46
CA ILE A 37 -9.10 1.43 -5.69
C ILE A 37 -7.90 2.38 -5.71
N GLY A 38 -7.20 2.43 -6.84
CA GLY A 38 -5.99 3.22 -7.04
C GLY A 38 -4.71 2.56 -6.51
N VAL A 39 -4.79 1.38 -5.89
CA VAL A 39 -3.63 0.66 -5.35
C VAL A 39 -3.34 -0.58 -6.22
N PRO A 40 -2.29 -0.55 -7.05
CA PRO A 40 -1.86 -1.73 -7.81
C PRO A 40 -1.44 -2.85 -6.86
N VAL A 41 -1.76 -4.10 -7.20
CA VAL A 41 -1.27 -5.25 -6.44
C VAL A 41 0.16 -5.56 -6.82
N ASN A 42 1.05 -5.42 -5.84
CA ASN A 42 2.46 -5.80 -5.97
C ASN A 42 2.71 -7.30 -5.70
N ARG A 43 1.68 -8.13 -5.54
CA ARG A 43 1.83 -9.50 -5.04
C ARG A 43 1.69 -10.54 -6.15
N LEU A 44 2.78 -10.69 -6.89
CA LEU A 44 3.18 -12.04 -7.27
C LEU A 44 4.49 -12.49 -6.60
N ARG A 45 5.53 -11.66 -6.40
CA ARG A 45 6.83 -12.17 -5.89
C ARG A 45 7.78 -11.11 -5.32
N GLY A 46 7.43 -10.46 -4.20
CA GLY A 46 8.42 -9.70 -3.40
C GLY A 46 9.22 -8.62 -4.16
N SER A 47 8.66 -8.10 -5.26
CA SER A 47 9.24 -7.04 -6.07
C SER A 47 8.14 -6.04 -6.40
N ASN A 48 8.46 -4.76 -6.31
CA ASN A 48 7.58 -3.67 -6.72
C ASN A 48 7.42 -3.76 -8.24
N LYS A 49 6.40 -4.49 -8.72
CA LYS A 49 6.04 -4.46 -10.14
C LYS A 49 5.47 -3.08 -10.42
N SER A 50 6.32 -2.19 -10.91
CA SER A 50 5.89 -0.93 -11.46
C SER A 50 5.48 -1.19 -12.90
N TYR A 51 4.18 -1.18 -13.19
CA TYR A 51 3.72 -1.24 -14.58
C TYR A 51 4.25 -0.02 -15.34
N SER A 52 4.40 -0.16 -16.66
CA SER A 52 4.71 0.92 -17.60
C SER A 52 3.60 1.98 -17.66
N ASP A 53 3.79 3.04 -18.43
CA ASP A 53 2.75 4.06 -18.59
C ASP A 53 1.64 3.49 -19.47
N PRO A 54 0.37 3.56 -19.04
CA PRO A 54 -0.71 2.95 -19.80
C PRO A 54 -1.15 3.85 -20.95
N ILE A 55 -1.66 3.22 -22.00
CA ILE A 55 -2.57 3.86 -22.95
C ILE A 55 -3.96 3.87 -22.32
N VAL A 56 -4.62 5.02 -22.34
CA VAL A 56 -6.01 5.15 -21.88
C VAL A 56 -6.93 4.93 -23.06
N ILE A 57 -7.71 3.86 -23.02
CA ILE A 57 -8.78 3.58 -23.99
C ILE A 57 -10.12 3.90 -23.32
N PRO A 58 -10.80 5.00 -23.66
CA PRO A 58 -12.08 5.35 -23.05
C PRO A 58 -13.15 4.31 -23.39
N ILE A 59 -13.87 3.83 -22.37
CA ILE A 59 -14.99 2.89 -22.55
C ILE A 59 -16.24 3.55 -21.97
N GLY A 60 -17.12 4.03 -22.86
CA GLY A 60 -18.35 4.74 -22.50
C GLY A 60 -18.14 6.17 -21.99
N ASN A 61 -19.26 6.82 -21.64
CA ASN A 61 -19.32 8.25 -21.26
C ASN A 61 -19.90 8.47 -19.84
N GLY A 62 -19.66 7.53 -18.92
CA GLY A 62 -20.17 7.62 -17.55
C GLY A 62 -19.55 8.79 -16.77
N THR A 63 -20.36 9.44 -15.92
CA THR A 63 -19.94 10.64 -15.15
C THR A 63 -19.79 10.38 -13.64
N LYS A 64 -20.16 9.19 -13.17
CA LYS A 64 -19.97 8.81 -11.76
C LYS A 64 -18.49 8.52 -11.51
N ILE A 65 -17.96 9.09 -10.42
CA ILE A 65 -16.58 8.90 -9.99
C ILE A 65 -16.51 8.26 -8.60
N TYR A 66 -15.39 7.61 -8.33
CA TYR A 66 -15.03 7.12 -7.00
C TYR A 66 -14.56 8.27 -6.11
N ARG A 67 -15.30 8.55 -5.02
CA ARG A 67 -15.09 9.70 -4.12
C ARG A 67 -14.33 9.39 -2.83
N SER A 68 -13.60 8.28 -2.79
CA SER A 68 -12.79 7.91 -1.63
C SER A 68 -11.34 7.72 -2.00
N GLY A 69 -10.90 8.33 -3.12
CA GLY A 69 -9.53 8.22 -3.62
C GLY A 69 -8.53 8.67 -2.56
N ASN A 70 -8.76 9.80 -1.89
CA ASN A 70 -7.88 10.30 -0.83
C ASN A 70 -7.75 9.34 0.36
N GLN A 71 -8.81 8.61 0.70
CA GLN A 71 -8.77 7.60 1.76
C GLN A 71 -7.93 6.39 1.32
N THR A 72 -8.10 5.92 0.08
CA THR A 72 -7.29 4.82 -0.45
C THR A 72 -5.82 5.19 -0.60
N LYS A 73 -5.51 6.45 -0.98
CA LYS A 73 -4.15 6.98 -1.01
C LYS A 73 -3.52 6.97 0.38
N TYR A 74 -4.23 7.50 1.37
CA TYR A 74 -3.77 7.51 2.75
C TYR A 74 -3.46 6.09 3.27
N ILE A 75 -4.33 5.12 2.99
CA ILE A 75 -4.09 3.71 3.37
C ILE A 75 -2.84 3.16 2.68
N ALA A 76 -2.68 3.40 1.37
CA ALA A 76 -1.55 2.91 0.59
C ALA A 76 -0.20 3.51 1.04
N ASP A 77 -0.18 4.82 1.27
CA ASP A 77 0.97 5.55 1.78
C ASP A 77 1.33 5.03 3.18
N THR A 78 0.33 4.78 4.04
CA THR A 78 0.53 4.22 5.38
C THR A 78 1.08 2.80 5.35
N ALA A 79 0.58 1.93 4.47
CA ALA A 79 1.13 0.58 4.30
C ALA A 79 2.60 0.62 3.86
N THR A 80 2.93 1.47 2.88
CA THR A 80 4.30 1.65 2.39
C THR A 80 5.22 2.14 3.52
N PHE A 81 4.74 3.13 4.30
CA PHE A 81 5.49 3.65 5.42
C PHE A 81 5.71 2.60 6.52
N ALA A 82 4.66 1.86 6.90
CA ALA A 82 4.73 0.83 7.93
C ALA A 82 5.70 -0.31 7.55
N ASP A 83 5.71 -0.73 6.29
CA ASP A 83 6.65 -1.73 5.78
C ASP A 83 8.10 -1.22 5.81
N ALA A 84 8.33 0.02 5.34
CA ALA A 84 9.65 0.66 5.40
C ALA A 84 10.17 0.81 6.84
N ARG A 85 9.30 1.20 7.79
CA ARG A 85 9.65 1.32 9.21
C ARG A 85 9.97 -0.03 9.84
N SER A 86 9.18 -1.06 9.54
CA SER A 86 9.43 -2.42 10.02
C SER A 86 10.77 -2.93 9.51
N THR A 87 11.08 -2.68 8.23
CA THR A 87 12.37 -3.07 7.61
C THR A 87 13.56 -2.35 8.26
N ASP A 88 13.49 -1.02 8.44
CA ASP A 88 14.54 -0.23 9.12
C ASP A 88 14.78 -0.72 10.55
N LEU A 89 13.72 -0.98 11.32
CA LEU A 89 13.82 -1.47 12.69
C LEU A 89 14.44 -2.87 12.75
N ALA A 90 14.07 -3.77 11.83
CA ALA A 90 14.67 -5.09 11.75
C ALA A 90 16.18 -5.03 11.46
N LEU A 91 16.63 -4.10 10.59
CA LEU A 91 18.05 -3.88 10.33
C LEU A 91 18.80 -3.37 11.57
N ARG A 92 18.20 -2.43 12.32
CA ARG A 92 18.79 -1.93 13.57
C ARG A 92 18.87 -3.02 14.64
N MET A 93 17.81 -3.82 14.80
CA MET A 93 17.80 -4.97 15.70
C MET A 93 18.92 -5.96 15.35
N LYS A 94 19.14 -6.22 14.06
CA LYS A 94 20.24 -7.10 13.60
C LYS A 94 21.61 -6.53 13.96
N ALA A 95 21.80 -5.22 13.84
CA ALA A 95 23.07 -4.56 14.17
C ALA A 95 23.41 -4.69 15.67
N ILE A 96 22.44 -4.46 16.56
CA ILE A 96 22.68 -4.49 18.01
C ILE A 96 22.60 -5.91 18.62
N ARG A 97 22.06 -6.90 17.89
CA ARG A 97 21.95 -8.29 18.35
C ARG A 97 23.31 -8.91 18.70
N GLN A 98 24.38 -8.48 18.00
CA GLN A 98 25.73 -8.96 18.25
C GLN A 98 26.26 -8.58 19.66
N ASP A 99 25.72 -7.50 20.26
CA ASP A 99 26.09 -6.98 21.59
C ASP A 99 24.94 -7.15 22.61
N SER A 100 23.99 -8.06 22.35
CA SER A 100 22.66 -8.10 22.95
C SER A 100 22.58 -8.18 24.47
N VAL A 101 23.61 -8.68 25.17
CA VAL A 101 23.62 -8.70 26.64
C VAL A 101 23.81 -7.29 27.22
N GLN A 102 24.57 -6.41 26.57
CA GLN A 102 24.74 -5.02 27.01
C GLN A 102 23.59 -4.11 26.53
N ASN A 103 22.93 -4.48 25.44
CA ASN A 103 21.94 -3.64 24.76
C ASN A 103 20.50 -4.18 24.86
N ILE A 104 20.19 -5.04 25.84
CA ILE A 104 18.90 -5.73 25.91
C ILE A 104 17.70 -4.78 25.99
N SER A 105 17.81 -3.67 26.74
CA SER A 105 16.76 -2.67 26.85
C SER A 105 16.48 -1.97 25.52
N GLU A 106 17.53 -1.61 24.77
CA GLU A 106 17.38 -0.99 23.45
C GLU A 106 16.84 -2.00 22.43
N TYR A 107 17.30 -3.25 22.48
CA TYR A 107 16.76 -4.32 21.63
C TYR A 107 15.27 -4.54 21.84
N ASN A 108 14.81 -4.57 23.10
CA ASN A 108 13.38 -4.69 23.41
C ASN A 108 12.58 -3.49 22.90
N ARG A 109 13.10 -2.26 23.08
CA ARG A 109 12.47 -1.04 22.57
C ARG A 109 12.31 -1.04 21.05
N LEU A 110 13.34 -1.48 20.31
CA LEU A 110 13.26 -1.60 18.85
C LEU A 110 12.27 -2.69 18.43
N THR A 111 12.23 -3.80 19.18
CA THR A 111 11.33 -4.93 18.94
C THR A 111 9.86 -4.52 19.10
N GLU A 112 9.52 -3.75 20.14
CA GLU A 112 8.16 -3.23 20.34
C GLU A 112 7.72 -2.37 19.16
N LYS A 113 8.56 -1.39 18.77
CA LYS A 113 8.29 -0.53 17.60
C LYS A 113 8.14 -1.33 16.31
N PHE A 114 8.96 -2.37 16.14
CA PHE A 114 8.89 -3.26 14.98
C PHE A 114 7.52 -3.95 14.92
N TYR A 115 7.05 -4.49 16.04
CA TYR A 115 5.75 -5.16 16.11
C TYR A 115 4.59 -4.19 15.89
N ASP A 116 4.69 -2.96 16.36
CA ASP A 116 3.66 -1.94 16.14
C ASP A 116 3.48 -1.62 14.65
N TRP A 117 4.58 -1.33 13.93
CA TRP A 117 4.51 -1.07 12.49
C TRP A 117 4.13 -2.32 11.69
N SER A 118 4.64 -3.49 12.08
CA SER A 118 4.30 -4.77 11.43
C SER A 118 2.82 -5.10 11.57
N ARG A 119 2.20 -4.79 12.72
CA ARG A 119 0.77 -4.97 12.97
C ARG A 119 -0.08 -4.10 12.05
N ILE A 120 0.30 -2.82 11.88
CA ILE A 120 -0.38 -1.90 10.96
C ILE A 120 -0.33 -2.40 9.52
N HIS A 121 0.87 -2.72 9.03
CA HIS A 121 1.04 -3.22 7.67
C HIS A 121 0.23 -4.51 7.44
N THR A 122 0.32 -5.46 8.37
CA THR A 122 -0.40 -6.74 8.32
C THR A 122 -1.91 -6.52 8.32
N TYR A 123 -2.43 -5.63 9.19
CA TYR A 123 -3.86 -5.33 9.24
C TYR A 123 -4.38 -4.81 7.91
N ILE A 124 -3.67 -3.85 7.28
CA ILE A 124 -4.05 -3.31 5.98
C ILE A 124 -4.12 -4.42 4.91
N ILE A 125 -3.13 -5.31 4.86
CA ILE A 125 -3.04 -6.40 3.88
C ILE A 125 -4.18 -7.42 4.04
N HIS A 126 -4.58 -7.72 5.27
CA HIS A 126 -5.66 -8.67 5.52
C HIS A 126 -7.07 -8.08 5.33
N HIS A 127 -7.18 -6.75 5.26
CA HIS A 127 -8.46 -6.04 5.13
C HIS A 127 -8.54 -5.22 3.82
N ARG A 128 -7.87 -5.68 2.75
CA ARG A 128 -7.82 -5.02 1.43
C ARG A 128 -9.19 -4.82 0.75
N PHE A 129 -10.24 -5.43 1.28
CA PHE A 129 -11.62 -5.29 0.81
C PHE A 129 -12.45 -4.27 1.64
N ASP A 130 -11.97 -3.86 2.81
CA ASP A 130 -12.68 -2.96 3.72
C ASP A 130 -11.98 -1.61 3.85
N ARG A 131 -12.10 -0.78 2.81
CA ARG A 131 -11.51 0.57 2.83
C ARG A 131 -11.99 1.38 4.02
N LYS A 132 -13.28 1.27 4.38
CA LYS A 132 -13.88 2.11 5.43
C LYS A 132 -13.34 1.71 6.80
N GLY A 133 -13.41 0.43 7.15
CA GLY A 133 -12.89 -0.05 8.42
C GLY A 133 -11.39 0.19 8.56
N VAL A 134 -10.61 -0.03 7.49
CA VAL A 134 -9.16 0.24 7.52
C VAL A 134 -8.87 1.72 7.71
N PHE A 135 -9.55 2.61 6.99
CA PHE A 135 -9.37 4.05 7.16
C PHE A 135 -9.68 4.51 8.59
N GLU A 136 -10.77 4.01 9.17
CA GLU A 136 -11.15 4.33 10.55
C GLU A 136 -10.17 3.77 11.58
N TYR A 137 -9.70 2.54 11.40
CA TYR A 137 -8.68 1.91 12.24
C TYR A 137 -7.38 2.72 12.25
N LEU A 138 -6.89 3.15 11.09
CA LEU A 138 -5.62 3.88 10.99
C LEU A 138 -5.66 5.23 11.70
N LYS A 139 -6.83 5.88 11.83
CA LYS A 139 -6.94 7.14 12.57
C LYS A 139 -6.62 7.01 14.07
N SER A 140 -6.72 5.81 14.64
CA SER A 140 -6.45 5.58 16.07
C SER A 140 -5.29 4.62 16.35
N ALA A 141 -4.91 3.79 15.38
CA ALA A 141 -3.94 2.72 15.60
C ALA A 141 -2.48 3.11 15.29
N LEU A 142 -2.24 4.28 14.69
CA LEU A 142 -0.88 4.68 14.33
C LEU A 142 0.01 4.84 15.58
N PRO A 143 1.21 4.25 15.57
CA PRO A 143 2.18 4.44 16.65
C PRO A 143 2.59 5.91 16.78
N ALA A 144 2.84 6.35 18.02
CA ALA A 144 3.34 7.69 18.33
C ALA A 144 4.79 7.91 17.86
#